data_AF-A0A2E0GVK5-F1
#
_entry.id   AF-A0A2E0GVK5-F1
#
_cell.length_a   1.000
_cell.length_b   1.000
_cell.length_c   1.000
_cell.angle_alpha   90.00
_cell.angle_beta   90.00
_cell.angle_gamma   90.00
#
_symmetry.space_group_name_H-M   'P 1'
#
loop_
_entity.id
_entity.type
_entity.pdbx_description
1 polymer ?
#
loop_
_entity_poly.entity_id
_entity_poly.type
_entity_poly.pdbx_seq_one_letter_code
_entity_poly.pdbx_strand_id
1 'polypeptide(L)'
;MATTRKRLSVTEFDFDEVKDNLKIFMRNQTEFKDYDFEGSGLSALLDVLAYNTHYLGFNANMLANEMFLDSSQLRSSVVSHAKTLGYTTRSATAAKATVDVFLNTSNTSATMPAGTVFNTSVGDESYQFVTIKSVTASLSGSSIVFDDVDIYEGSYVSTRYTADTQNVEQRFIINDERADTTTISITVQNSASDTTSNAHTLATDISGLTSTSNVYFLQEVENGKYEVYFGDGVLGSAIEDGNIIIINYVVTNKGASNRADTFTSSSAIDTVNSVNVVTVSNAAGGSEPESIESIKYNAPLDYASQGRCVTTEDYKTYVKQLFANTQAVSVWGGEDGSFNPVTGVSDVPEYGKIFISVKSTTGLNLNEIQKAQLVTDLSPYTVASITPVVVDAETLSIILNVNFKFDSNKTISSKESLETLVQSTITNYNNDYLKVFNSVFRHSQFTSLIDDTDSSILSNITTVTLSASYTPNTVGSYSFTVHFGNQLYNPHSGHNSMSGGIISSTGFRIQGNTNEMFFDDDGAGNLRIYYLVTGARTYHDSNAGTIDYSSGLLSANPVYITAVSNIDGSASSSIRLTAIPSSNDIVSKRNQIVEIDLVNTSVSGGQDTIAVNTTGGSTSFVTSPSIASTSSY
;
A
#
# COMPACT_ATOMS: atom_id res chain seq x y z
N MET A 1 -34.02 -55.66 -12.13
CA MET A 1 -33.12 -55.47 -10.97
C MET A 1 -32.80 -53.98 -10.85
N ALA A 2 -33.67 -53.22 -10.18
CA ALA A 2 -33.36 -51.85 -9.81
C ALA A 2 -32.68 -51.92 -8.44
N THR A 3 -31.36 -51.73 -8.39
CA THR A 3 -30.63 -51.64 -7.13
C THR A 3 -31.06 -50.36 -6.42
N THR A 4 -32.03 -50.49 -5.53
CA THR A 4 -32.47 -49.47 -4.58
C THR A 4 -31.24 -48.90 -3.88
N ARG A 5 -30.87 -47.64 -4.14
CA ARG A 5 -29.79 -47.00 -3.40
C ARG A 5 -30.27 -46.80 -1.96
N LYS A 6 -29.94 -47.74 -1.08
CA LYS A 6 -30.08 -47.61 0.39
C LYS A 6 -29.04 -46.64 1.00
N ARG A 7 -28.45 -45.77 0.19
CA ARG A 7 -27.32 -44.91 0.58
C ARG A 7 -27.76 -43.46 0.50
N LEU A 8 -27.51 -42.71 1.57
CA LEU A 8 -27.69 -41.27 1.62
C LEU A 8 -26.79 -40.61 0.58
N SER A 9 -27.32 -39.68 -0.22
CA SER A 9 -26.51 -38.82 -1.08
C SER A 9 -26.04 -37.62 -0.23
N VAL A 10 -24.77 -37.23 -0.26
CA VAL A 10 -24.23 -36.20 0.65
C VAL A 10 -23.71 -34.97 -0.13
N THR A 11 -24.27 -34.74 -1.31
CA THR A 11 -23.84 -33.65 -2.22
C THR A 11 -24.70 -32.39 -2.10
N GLU A 12 -25.87 -32.51 -1.49
CA GLU A 12 -26.88 -31.47 -1.34
C GLU A 12 -26.74 -30.83 0.05
N PHE A 13 -26.91 -29.51 0.12
CA PHE A 13 -26.69 -28.76 1.35
C PHE A 13 -27.78 -27.75 1.67
N ASP A 14 -28.64 -27.41 0.70
CA ASP A 14 -29.80 -26.57 0.97
C ASP A 14 -30.75 -27.31 1.92
N PHE A 15 -31.42 -26.57 2.79
CA PHE A 15 -32.31 -27.09 3.82
C PHE A 15 -33.38 -28.01 3.22
N ASP A 16 -34.03 -27.57 2.14
CA ASP A 16 -35.10 -28.32 1.48
C ASP A 16 -34.55 -29.60 0.83
N GLU A 17 -33.35 -29.54 0.22
CA GLU A 17 -32.71 -30.70 -0.38
C GLU A 17 -32.29 -31.73 0.69
N VAL A 18 -31.71 -31.28 1.82
CA VAL A 18 -31.35 -32.15 2.95
C VAL A 18 -32.58 -32.85 3.52
N LYS A 19 -33.69 -32.12 3.66
CA LYS A 19 -34.98 -32.67 4.10
C LYS A 19 -35.50 -33.72 3.11
N ASP A 20 -35.50 -33.40 1.82
CA ASP A 20 -36.00 -34.32 0.79
C ASP A 20 -35.14 -35.57 0.66
N ASN A 21 -33.82 -35.44 0.81
CA ASN A 21 -32.90 -36.56 0.81
C ASN A 21 -33.09 -37.46 2.04
N LEU A 22 -33.25 -36.88 3.23
CA LEU A 22 -33.59 -37.62 4.46
C LEU A 22 -34.94 -38.37 4.30
N LYS A 23 -35.93 -37.73 3.70
CA LYS A 23 -37.24 -38.31 3.39
C LYS A 23 -37.14 -39.46 2.39
N ILE A 24 -36.35 -39.32 1.33
CA ILE A 24 -36.08 -40.41 0.36
C ILE A 24 -35.38 -41.57 1.07
N PHE A 25 -34.40 -41.30 1.93
CA PHE A 25 -33.71 -42.32 2.71
C PHE A 25 -34.68 -43.10 3.62
N MET A 26 -35.54 -42.40 4.37
CA MET A 26 -36.51 -43.04 5.26
C MET A 26 -37.60 -43.84 4.51
N ARG A 27 -38.11 -43.34 3.37
CA ARG A 27 -39.07 -44.08 2.53
C ARG A 27 -38.53 -45.42 2.00
N ASN A 28 -37.20 -45.55 1.88
CA ASN A 28 -36.55 -46.76 1.41
C ASN A 28 -36.28 -47.79 2.53
N GLN A 29 -36.59 -47.47 3.78
CA GLN A 29 -36.48 -48.39 4.92
C GLN A 29 -37.73 -49.27 5.04
N THR A 30 -37.52 -50.53 5.45
CA THR A 30 -38.59 -51.52 5.57
C THR A 30 -39.58 -51.19 6.69
N GLU A 31 -39.12 -50.46 7.70
CA GLU A 31 -39.80 -50.10 8.93
C GLU A 31 -40.81 -48.96 8.73
N PHE A 32 -40.59 -48.10 7.72
CA PHE A 32 -41.37 -46.87 7.50
C PHE A 32 -42.15 -46.86 6.18
N LYS A 33 -42.37 -48.04 5.58
CA LYS A 33 -43.02 -48.16 4.27
C LYS A 33 -44.45 -47.61 4.23
N ASP A 34 -45.13 -47.61 5.38
CA ASP A 34 -46.53 -47.21 5.52
C ASP A 34 -46.70 -45.77 6.08
N TYR A 35 -45.59 -45.05 6.30
CA TYR A 35 -45.61 -43.70 6.88
C TYR A 35 -45.76 -42.61 5.82
N ASP A 36 -46.64 -41.64 6.08
CA ASP A 36 -46.74 -40.41 5.28
C ASP A 36 -45.83 -39.31 5.85
N PHE A 37 -44.77 -39.01 5.08
CA PHE A 37 -43.76 -38.02 5.44
C PHE A 37 -44.20 -36.57 5.16
N GLU A 38 -45.34 -36.35 4.50
CA GLU A 38 -45.99 -35.02 4.41
C GLU A 38 -46.90 -34.75 5.62
N GLY A 39 -47.15 -35.77 6.46
CA GLY A 39 -48.01 -35.66 7.63
C GLY A 39 -47.42 -34.70 8.68
N SER A 40 -48.26 -33.81 9.22
CA SER A 40 -47.87 -32.67 10.06
C SER A 40 -46.88 -33.00 11.20
N GLY A 41 -47.06 -34.12 11.91
CA GLY A 41 -46.16 -34.49 13.01
C GLY A 41 -44.79 -35.01 12.57
N LEU A 42 -44.75 -35.81 11.50
CA LEU A 42 -43.50 -36.38 11.00
C LEU A 42 -42.72 -35.36 10.16
N SER A 43 -43.40 -34.51 9.39
CA SER A 43 -42.77 -33.39 8.69
C SER A 43 -42.09 -32.44 9.67
N ALA A 44 -42.74 -32.07 10.78
CA ALA A 44 -42.14 -31.19 11.77
C ALA A 44 -40.88 -31.79 12.43
N LEU A 45 -40.86 -33.12 12.65
CA LEU A 45 -39.67 -33.81 13.14
C LEU A 45 -38.54 -33.81 12.09
N LEU A 46 -38.87 -34.06 10.82
CA LEU A 46 -37.92 -33.98 9.72
C LEU A 46 -37.35 -32.57 9.58
N ASP A 47 -38.17 -31.54 9.75
CA ASP A 47 -37.74 -30.13 9.71
C ASP A 47 -36.71 -29.83 10.80
N VAL A 48 -36.92 -30.30 12.02
CA VAL A 48 -35.96 -30.11 13.13
C VAL A 48 -34.65 -30.86 12.86
N LEU A 49 -34.71 -32.09 12.34
CA LEU A 49 -33.52 -32.88 12.01
C LEU A 49 -32.75 -32.27 10.82
N ALA A 50 -33.45 -31.82 9.79
CA ALA A 50 -32.87 -31.12 8.64
C ALA A 50 -32.23 -29.80 9.08
N TYR A 51 -32.90 -29.02 9.94
CA TYR A 51 -32.37 -27.78 10.49
C TYR A 51 -31.07 -28.02 11.27
N ASN A 52 -31.06 -29.00 12.19
CA ASN A 52 -29.86 -29.34 12.94
C ASN A 52 -28.73 -29.85 12.03
N THR A 53 -29.05 -30.67 11.03
CA THR A 53 -28.06 -31.20 10.07
C THR A 53 -27.47 -30.09 9.21
N HIS A 54 -28.31 -29.17 8.71
CA HIS A 54 -27.86 -28.00 7.96
C HIS A 54 -26.96 -27.11 8.82
N TYR A 55 -27.34 -26.85 10.07
CA TYR A 55 -26.55 -26.03 10.99
C TYR A 55 -25.19 -26.67 11.32
N LEU A 56 -25.17 -27.97 11.60
CA LEU A 56 -23.93 -28.73 11.81
C LEU A 56 -23.07 -28.77 10.56
N GLY A 57 -23.69 -28.96 9.39
CA GLY A 57 -23.01 -28.89 8.11
C GLY A 57 -22.33 -27.54 7.93
N PHE A 58 -23.07 -26.45 8.10
CA PHE A 58 -22.54 -25.08 7.97
C PHE A 58 -21.35 -24.85 8.91
N ASN A 59 -21.46 -25.24 10.18
CA ASN A 59 -20.37 -25.13 11.14
C ASN A 59 -19.16 -25.99 10.76
N ALA A 60 -19.38 -27.19 10.22
CA ALA A 60 -18.30 -28.05 9.73
C ALA A 60 -17.61 -27.49 8.48
N ASN A 61 -18.37 -26.87 7.57
CA ASN A 61 -17.81 -26.18 6.40
C ASN A 61 -16.98 -24.97 6.83
N MET A 62 -17.51 -24.15 7.74
CA MET A 62 -16.78 -23.03 8.32
C MET A 62 -15.50 -23.51 8.99
N LEU A 63 -15.56 -24.53 9.85
CA LEU A 63 -14.39 -25.12 10.49
C LEU A 63 -13.37 -25.63 9.46
N ALA A 64 -13.81 -26.36 8.43
CA ALA A 64 -12.94 -26.88 7.38
C ALA A 64 -12.23 -25.77 6.60
N ASN A 65 -12.92 -24.66 6.32
CA ASN A 65 -12.29 -23.50 5.69
C ASN A 65 -11.25 -22.85 6.62
N GLU A 66 -11.50 -22.80 7.93
CA GLU A 66 -10.54 -22.27 8.91
C GLU A 66 -9.32 -23.18 9.17
N MET A 67 -9.35 -24.46 8.75
CA MET A 67 -8.24 -25.40 8.94
C MET A 67 -7.03 -25.13 8.03
N PHE A 68 -7.21 -24.43 6.91
CA PHE A 68 -6.13 -24.13 5.97
C PHE A 68 -5.91 -22.62 5.85
N LEU A 69 -4.64 -22.22 5.74
CA LEU A 69 -4.26 -20.81 5.63
C LEU A 69 -4.99 -20.11 4.47
N ASP A 70 -4.99 -20.70 3.28
CA ASP A 70 -5.57 -20.08 2.09
C ASP A 70 -7.08 -19.84 2.19
N SER A 71 -7.82 -20.80 2.76
CA SER A 71 -9.29 -20.74 2.87
C SER A 71 -9.80 -20.03 4.13
N SER A 72 -8.96 -19.87 5.16
CA SER A 72 -9.36 -19.27 6.44
C SER A 72 -9.84 -17.83 6.29
N GLN A 73 -10.94 -17.46 6.94
CA GLN A 73 -11.51 -16.10 6.85
C GLN A 73 -11.28 -15.31 8.14
N LEU A 74 -11.15 -15.98 9.28
CA LEU A 74 -10.88 -15.32 10.55
C LEU A 74 -9.40 -14.97 10.71
N ARG A 75 -9.08 -13.72 11.06
CA ARG A 75 -7.71 -13.26 11.27
C ARG A 75 -6.97 -14.09 12.32
N SER A 76 -7.64 -14.48 13.41
CA SER A 76 -7.04 -15.32 14.46
C SER A 76 -6.58 -16.69 13.93
N SER A 77 -7.33 -17.30 13.01
CA SER A 77 -6.94 -18.58 12.39
C SER A 77 -5.74 -18.39 11.47
N VAL A 78 -5.78 -17.36 10.62
CA VAL A 78 -4.71 -17.00 9.68
C VAL A 78 -3.40 -16.76 10.44
N VAL A 79 -3.45 -15.97 11.51
CA VAL A 79 -2.31 -15.68 12.39
C VAL A 79 -1.81 -16.94 13.09
N SER A 80 -2.71 -17.80 13.60
CA SER A 80 -2.30 -19.06 14.22
C SER A 80 -1.59 -19.98 13.23
N HIS A 81 -2.01 -20.03 11.98
CA HIS A 81 -1.32 -20.77 10.92
C HIS A 81 0.02 -20.13 10.57
N ALA A 82 0.06 -18.80 10.41
CA ALA A 82 1.29 -18.06 10.15
C ALA A 82 2.35 -18.26 11.25
N LYS A 83 1.92 -18.34 12.51
CA LYS A 83 2.79 -18.69 13.66
C LYS A 83 3.47 -20.04 13.48
N THR A 84 2.78 -21.05 12.93
CA THR A 84 3.41 -22.38 12.69
C THR A 84 4.51 -22.31 11.63
N LEU A 85 4.45 -21.32 10.75
CA LEU A 85 5.46 -21.02 9.74
C LEU A 85 6.60 -20.14 10.29
N GLY A 86 6.53 -19.71 11.56
CA GLY A 86 7.50 -18.79 12.16
C GLY A 86 7.29 -17.31 11.78
N TYR A 87 6.23 -17.00 11.03
CA TYR A 87 5.92 -15.64 10.60
C TYR A 87 5.24 -14.87 11.74
N THR A 88 5.89 -13.81 12.22
CA THR A 88 5.29 -12.87 13.19
C THR A 88 4.65 -11.73 12.42
N THR A 89 3.34 -11.60 12.56
CA THR A 89 2.54 -10.57 11.90
C THR A 89 2.86 -9.18 12.42
N ARG A 90 2.82 -8.18 11.52
CA ARG A 90 3.06 -6.79 11.90
C ARG A 90 1.88 -6.20 12.67
N SER A 91 2.16 -5.55 13.80
CA SER A 91 1.17 -4.85 14.62
C SER A 91 0.77 -3.50 14.01
N ALA A 92 -0.12 -2.78 14.70
CA ALA A 92 -0.24 -1.34 14.46
C ALA A 92 1.12 -0.68 14.70
N THR A 93 1.51 0.27 13.84
CA THR A 93 2.76 1.03 14.00
C THR A 93 2.46 2.49 14.27
N ALA A 94 3.24 3.11 15.16
CA ALA A 94 3.11 4.50 15.52
C ALA A 94 3.77 5.41 14.47
N ALA A 95 3.19 6.59 14.25
CA ALA A 95 3.88 7.62 13.48
C ALA A 95 5.11 8.09 14.25
N LYS A 96 6.27 8.11 13.58
CA LYS A 96 7.56 8.49 14.14
C LYS A 96 8.01 9.83 13.54
N ALA A 97 8.46 10.74 14.39
CA ALA A 97 9.13 11.98 13.99
C ALA A 97 10.49 12.08 14.70
N THR A 98 11.41 12.87 14.12
CA THR A 98 12.70 13.17 14.74
C THR A 98 12.76 14.67 15.04
N VAL A 99 13.08 15.01 16.27
CA VAL A 99 13.10 16.40 16.77
C VAL A 99 14.38 16.71 17.53
N ASP A 100 14.84 17.95 17.41
CA ASP A 100 15.87 18.53 18.25
C ASP A 100 15.21 19.29 19.40
N VAL A 101 15.60 18.98 20.63
CA VAL A 101 15.03 19.59 21.83
C VAL A 101 16.07 20.46 22.53
N PHE A 102 15.76 21.75 22.67
CA PHE A 102 16.62 22.76 23.29
C PHE A 102 16.06 23.13 24.67
N LEU A 103 16.84 22.86 25.72
CA LEU A 103 16.56 23.37 27.07
C LEU A 103 17.38 24.63 27.31
N ASN A 104 16.71 25.77 27.49
CA ASN A 104 17.37 27.00 27.88
C ASN A 104 17.61 26.99 29.40
N THR A 105 18.78 26.51 29.81
CA THR A 105 19.16 26.35 31.22
C THR A 105 20.66 26.56 31.42
N SER A 106 21.04 26.88 32.66
CA SER A 106 22.44 26.92 33.11
C SER A 106 22.88 25.62 33.78
N ASN A 107 22.03 24.59 33.80
CA ASN A 107 22.39 23.27 34.33
C ASN A 107 23.52 22.66 33.49
N THR A 108 24.41 21.88 34.12
CA THR A 108 25.55 21.23 33.45
C THR A 108 25.11 20.07 32.56
N SER A 109 24.01 19.41 32.92
CA SER A 109 23.40 18.29 32.22
C SER A 109 21.93 18.22 32.54
N ALA A 110 21.15 17.59 31.67
CA ALA A 110 19.75 17.29 31.89
C ALA A 110 19.40 15.92 31.32
N THR A 111 18.48 15.22 31.97
CA THR A 111 17.95 13.94 31.48
C THR A 111 16.49 14.06 31.12
N MET A 112 16.16 13.80 29.85
CA MET A 112 14.80 13.62 29.40
C MET A 112 14.39 12.16 29.66
N PRO A 113 13.44 11.89 30.58
CA PRO A 113 13.01 10.52 30.84
C PRO A 113 12.24 9.94 29.65
N ALA A 114 12.20 8.60 29.56
CA ALA A 114 11.26 7.92 28.68
C ALA A 114 9.82 8.27 29.09
N GLY A 115 8.93 8.37 28.12
CA GLY A 115 7.55 8.81 28.29
C GLY A 115 7.38 10.33 28.36
N THR A 116 8.41 11.11 27.99
CA THR A 116 8.26 12.58 27.88
C THR A 116 7.31 12.90 26.74
N VAL A 117 6.35 13.79 27.00
CA VAL A 117 5.22 14.05 26.11
C VAL A 117 5.43 15.33 25.28
N PHE A 118 5.10 15.22 24.00
CA PHE A 118 5.05 16.31 23.03
C PHE A 118 3.66 16.39 22.40
N ASN A 119 3.12 17.59 22.26
CA ASN A 119 1.83 17.84 21.61
C ASN A 119 2.04 18.37 20.20
N THR A 120 1.17 17.94 19.28
CA THR A 120 1.09 18.42 17.91
C THR A 120 -0.37 18.48 17.46
N SER A 121 -0.64 19.16 16.35
CA SER A 121 -1.95 19.22 15.73
C SER A 121 -1.85 18.92 14.24
N VAL A 122 -2.72 18.05 13.74
CA VAL A 122 -2.86 17.75 12.31
C VAL A 122 -4.29 18.10 11.92
N GLY A 123 -4.46 19.16 11.13
CA GLY A 123 -5.79 19.75 10.89
C GLY A 123 -6.37 20.34 12.18
N ASP A 124 -7.61 19.96 12.50
CA ASP A 124 -8.32 20.41 13.71
C ASP A 124 -8.16 19.45 14.90
N GLU A 125 -7.45 18.34 14.71
CA GLU A 125 -7.26 17.31 15.75
C GLU A 125 -5.88 17.42 16.40
N SER A 126 -5.84 17.21 17.72
CA SER A 126 -4.62 17.22 18.51
C SER A 126 -4.13 15.80 18.79
N TYR A 127 -2.83 15.59 18.63
CA TYR A 127 -2.15 14.31 18.82
C TYR A 127 -1.01 14.46 19.83
N GLN A 128 -0.69 13.33 20.47
CA GLN A 128 0.34 13.25 21.50
C GLN A 128 1.46 12.33 21.03
N PHE A 129 2.71 12.76 21.23
CA PHE A 129 3.91 11.99 20.93
C PHE A 129 4.73 11.78 22.20
N VAL A 130 5.43 10.66 22.29
CA VAL A 130 6.21 10.25 23.46
C VAL A 130 7.60 9.74 23.09
N THR A 131 8.55 9.93 23.99
CA THR A 131 9.87 9.28 23.90
C THR A 131 9.82 7.87 24.48
N ILE A 132 10.53 6.91 23.88
CA ILE A 132 10.58 5.52 24.37
C ILE A 132 11.84 5.21 25.19
N LYS A 133 12.85 6.07 25.13
CA LYS A 133 14.13 5.92 25.83
C LYS A 133 14.47 7.21 26.56
N SER A 134 15.14 7.08 27.69
CA SER A 134 15.72 8.24 28.37
C SER A 134 16.96 8.71 27.64
N VAL A 135 17.10 10.02 27.46
CA VAL A 135 18.27 10.64 26.82
C VAL A 135 18.87 11.64 27.78
N THR A 136 20.19 11.60 27.97
CA THR A 136 20.92 12.56 28.80
C THR A 136 21.85 13.38 27.90
N ALA A 137 21.78 14.70 28.03
CA ALA A 137 22.63 15.62 27.29
C ALA A 137 23.32 16.60 28.24
N SER A 138 24.47 17.11 27.80
CA SER A 138 25.27 18.09 28.55
C SER A 138 25.12 19.47 27.95
N LEU A 139 25.44 20.50 28.73
CA LEU A 139 25.37 21.89 28.29
C LEU A 139 26.31 22.16 27.10
N SER A 140 25.76 22.73 26.03
CA SER A 140 26.50 23.18 24.86
C SER A 140 26.21 24.68 24.62
N GLY A 141 27.17 25.54 24.95
CA GLY A 141 26.97 27.00 24.89
C GLY A 141 26.01 27.50 25.97
N SER A 142 24.81 27.94 25.58
CA SER A 142 23.79 28.51 26.47
C SER A 142 22.53 27.65 26.65
N SER A 143 22.49 26.46 26.03
CA SER A 143 21.37 25.53 26.10
C SER A 143 21.86 24.09 26.14
N ILE A 144 21.08 23.20 26.72
CA ILE A 144 21.28 21.74 26.58
C ILE A 144 20.50 21.32 25.34
N VAL A 145 21.16 20.67 24.39
CA VAL A 145 20.54 20.20 23.14
C VAL A 145 20.47 18.69 23.18
N PHE A 146 19.29 18.15 22.94
CA PHE A 146 19.10 16.75 22.60
C PHE A 146 18.92 16.66 21.09
N ASP A 147 19.97 16.25 20.40
CA ASP A 147 19.98 16.11 18.95
C ASP A 147 19.30 14.80 18.52
N ASP A 148 18.59 14.83 17.40
CA ASP A 148 18.00 13.67 16.72
C ASP A 148 17.15 12.75 17.64
N VAL A 149 16.29 13.34 18.47
CA VAL A 149 15.42 12.57 19.36
C VAL A 149 14.23 12.01 18.59
N ASP A 150 14.12 10.69 18.58
CA ASP A 150 12.96 9.97 18.05
C ASP A 150 11.76 10.05 19.00
N ILE A 151 10.63 10.54 18.48
CA ILE A 151 9.33 10.59 19.17
C ILE A 151 8.28 9.78 18.40
N TYR A 152 7.39 9.12 19.13
CA TYR A 152 6.39 8.19 18.60
C TYR A 152 4.98 8.64 19.00
N GLU A 153 4.03 8.60 18.08
CA GLU A 153 2.64 8.96 18.40
C GLU A 153 1.99 7.94 19.33
N GLY A 154 1.31 8.45 20.35
CA GLY A 154 0.49 7.65 21.24
C GLY A 154 0.79 7.89 22.72
N SER A 155 0.30 6.96 23.54
CA SER A 155 0.53 6.94 24.98
C SER A 155 1.59 5.91 25.36
N TYR A 156 2.55 6.30 26.20
CA TYR A 156 3.54 5.38 26.76
C TYR A 156 2.94 4.60 27.93
N VAL A 157 2.73 3.30 27.73
CA VAL A 157 2.05 2.41 28.69
C VAL A 157 3.05 1.40 29.25
N SER A 158 2.92 1.10 30.55
CA SER A 158 3.72 0.10 31.23
C SER A 158 2.82 -0.98 31.82
N THR A 159 3.03 -2.24 31.44
CA THR A 159 2.33 -3.40 32.01
C THR A 159 3.31 -4.23 32.82
N ARG A 160 2.89 -4.68 34.01
CA ARG A 160 3.74 -5.46 34.92
C ARG A 160 3.11 -6.82 35.21
N TYR A 161 3.94 -7.85 35.14
CA TYR A 161 3.59 -9.22 35.52
C TYR A 161 4.58 -9.74 36.55
N THR A 162 4.10 -10.51 37.53
CA THR A 162 4.97 -11.28 38.43
C THR A 162 4.97 -12.72 37.94
N ALA A 163 6.15 -13.24 37.62
CA ALA A 163 6.30 -14.60 37.15
C ALA A 163 5.98 -15.61 38.27
N ASP A 164 5.12 -16.57 37.95
CA ASP A 164 4.73 -17.69 38.80
C ASP A 164 4.92 -18.98 38.00
N THR A 165 6.03 -19.65 38.26
CA THR A 165 6.42 -20.88 37.56
C THR A 165 5.55 -22.09 37.93
N GLN A 166 4.73 -21.99 38.98
CA GLN A 166 3.76 -23.03 39.35
C GLN A 166 2.49 -22.96 38.51
N ASN A 167 2.20 -21.79 37.91
CA ASN A 167 1.04 -21.60 37.06
C ASN A 167 1.38 -21.88 35.58
N VAL A 168 1.06 -23.09 35.12
CA VAL A 168 1.26 -23.52 33.72
C VAL A 168 0.42 -22.75 32.70
N GLU A 169 -0.64 -22.05 33.13
CA GLU A 169 -1.51 -21.26 32.26
C GLU A 169 -1.10 -19.77 32.23
N GLN A 170 -0.03 -19.38 32.92
CA GLN A 170 0.40 -17.99 32.95
C GLN A 170 0.90 -17.53 31.57
N ARG A 171 0.36 -16.40 31.11
CA ARG A 171 0.70 -15.76 29.83
C ARG A 171 1.03 -14.29 30.06
N PHE A 172 2.02 -13.75 29.35
CA PHE A 172 2.42 -12.35 29.44
C PHE A 172 1.88 -11.56 28.24
N ILE A 173 0.64 -11.10 28.33
CA ILE A 173 -0.09 -10.49 27.21
C ILE A 173 0.01 -8.96 27.25
N ILE A 174 0.17 -8.34 26.09
CA ILE A 174 0.01 -6.91 25.88
C ILE A 174 -1.48 -6.63 25.68
N ASN A 175 -2.06 -5.84 26.57
CA ASN A 175 -3.51 -5.79 26.73
C ASN A 175 -4.26 -4.98 25.65
N ASP A 176 -3.54 -4.23 24.82
CA ASP A 176 -4.08 -3.35 23.78
C ASP A 176 -3.72 -3.86 22.38
N GLU A 177 -4.69 -3.87 21.47
CA GLU A 177 -4.51 -4.29 20.06
C GLU A 177 -3.79 -3.23 19.22
N ARG A 178 -3.72 -1.98 19.70
CA ARG A 178 -3.02 -0.86 19.03
C ARG A 178 -1.61 -0.65 19.57
N ALA A 179 -1.09 -1.62 20.31
CA ALA A 179 0.28 -1.58 20.80
C ALA A 179 1.25 -1.72 19.62
N ASP A 180 2.22 -0.82 19.55
CA ASP A 180 3.30 -0.89 18.57
C ASP A 180 4.41 -1.82 19.06
N THR A 181 4.56 -2.96 18.40
CA THR A 181 5.54 -3.98 18.77
C THR A 181 6.98 -3.54 18.57
N THR A 182 7.23 -2.56 17.69
CA THR A 182 8.59 -2.02 17.44
C THR A 182 9.06 -1.12 18.59
N THR A 183 8.13 -0.59 19.39
CA THR A 183 8.43 0.26 20.55
C THR A 183 8.59 -0.51 21.86
N ILE A 184 8.40 -1.83 21.84
CA ILE A 184 8.45 -2.67 23.05
C ILE A 184 9.85 -2.62 23.66
N SER A 185 9.90 -2.26 24.95
CA SER A 185 11.07 -2.45 25.80
C SER A 185 10.68 -3.32 26.99
N ILE A 186 11.46 -4.38 27.21
CA ILE A 186 11.21 -5.34 28.28
C ILE A 186 12.36 -5.29 29.26
N THR A 187 12.03 -5.05 30.52
CA THR A 187 12.97 -5.18 31.64
C THR A 187 12.44 -6.22 32.62
N VAL A 188 13.33 -7.11 33.05
CA VAL A 188 13.03 -8.14 34.05
C VAL A 188 13.76 -7.75 35.32
N GLN A 189 13.00 -7.48 36.37
CA GLN A 189 13.50 -7.20 37.71
C GLN A 189 13.51 -8.49 38.54
N ASN A 190 14.58 -8.70 39.32
CA ASN A 190 14.79 -9.93 40.09
C ASN A 190 13.66 -10.24 41.07
N SER A 191 13.15 -9.25 41.82
CA SER A 191 11.98 -9.45 42.69
C SER A 191 11.41 -8.13 43.18
N ALA A 192 10.31 -8.17 43.94
CA ALA A 192 9.78 -6.98 44.62
C ALA A 192 10.77 -6.35 45.63
N SER A 193 11.73 -7.12 46.17
CA SER A 193 12.72 -6.64 47.14
C SER A 193 14.08 -6.30 46.51
N ASP A 194 14.44 -6.95 45.41
CA ASP A 194 15.66 -6.67 44.63
C ASP A 194 15.30 -5.95 43.33
N THR A 195 15.63 -4.66 43.27
CA THR A 195 15.32 -3.80 42.12
C THR A 195 16.33 -3.91 40.97
N THR A 196 17.32 -4.79 41.08
CA THR A 196 18.24 -5.09 39.96
C THR A 196 17.40 -5.58 38.78
N SER A 197 17.61 -4.97 37.61
CA SER A 197 16.87 -5.32 36.40
C SER A 197 17.79 -5.48 35.20
N ASN A 198 17.42 -6.39 34.31
CA ASN A 198 18.11 -6.66 33.07
C ASN A 198 17.17 -6.37 31.89
N ALA A 199 17.68 -5.71 30.85
CA ALA A 199 16.94 -5.52 29.62
C ALA A 199 16.98 -6.80 28.77
N HIS A 200 15.85 -7.14 28.16
CA HIS A 200 15.75 -8.23 27.19
C HIS A 200 15.51 -7.68 25.79
N THR A 201 16.16 -8.27 24.79
CA THR A 201 16.02 -7.88 23.38
C THR A 201 15.18 -8.89 22.60
N LEU A 202 14.46 -8.44 21.58
CA LEU A 202 13.70 -9.34 20.72
C LEU A 202 14.66 -10.29 19.97
N ALA A 203 14.41 -11.58 20.03
CA ALA A 203 15.15 -12.57 19.25
C ALA A 203 14.66 -12.57 17.79
N THR A 204 15.57 -12.30 16.85
CA THR A 204 15.30 -12.35 15.40
C THR A 204 15.84 -13.62 14.74
N ASP A 205 16.91 -14.20 15.31
CA ASP A 205 17.50 -15.46 14.86
C ASP A 205 17.83 -16.32 16.08
N ILE A 206 17.60 -17.62 15.94
CA ILE A 206 17.86 -18.63 16.95
C ILE A 206 19.30 -19.15 16.88
N SER A 207 19.96 -19.03 15.72
CA SER A 207 21.27 -19.65 15.48
C SER A 207 22.41 -19.04 16.33
N GLY A 208 22.25 -17.78 16.75
CA GLY A 208 23.21 -17.06 17.58
C GLY A 208 22.89 -17.06 19.09
N LEU A 209 21.81 -17.71 19.53
CA LEU A 209 21.36 -17.65 20.93
C LEU A 209 22.08 -18.68 21.81
N THR A 210 22.39 -18.26 23.03
CA THR A 210 22.91 -19.13 24.10
C THR A 210 21.95 -19.15 25.29
N SER A 211 22.16 -20.08 26.23
CA SER A 211 21.36 -20.18 27.46
C SER A 211 21.41 -18.94 28.36
N THR A 212 22.42 -18.07 28.18
CA THR A 212 22.60 -16.84 28.96
C THR A 212 22.17 -15.59 28.20
N SER A 213 21.64 -15.72 26.97
CA SER A 213 21.19 -14.58 26.19
C SER A 213 19.89 -14.01 26.79
N ASN A 214 19.89 -12.75 27.21
CA ASN A 214 18.70 -12.06 27.70
C ASN A 214 17.81 -11.65 26.52
N VAL A 215 17.03 -12.61 26.03
CA VAL A 215 16.13 -12.40 24.90
C VAL A 215 14.68 -12.66 25.28
N TYR A 216 13.77 -12.15 24.46
CA TYR A 216 12.36 -12.50 24.47
C TYR A 216 11.90 -12.77 23.05
N PHE A 217 10.78 -13.46 22.95
CA PHE A 217 10.08 -13.75 21.71
C PHE A 217 8.69 -13.14 21.77
N LEU A 218 8.15 -12.85 20.60
CA LEU A 218 6.86 -12.19 20.45
C LEU A 218 5.99 -13.01 19.52
N GLN A 219 4.71 -13.13 19.85
CA GLN A 219 3.72 -13.76 18.98
C GLN A 219 2.40 -13.01 19.06
N GLU A 220 1.68 -12.98 17.95
CA GLU A 220 0.32 -12.47 17.95
C GLU A 220 -0.66 -13.55 18.45
N VAL A 221 -1.66 -13.13 19.21
CA VAL A 221 -2.67 -13.97 19.86
C VAL A 221 -4.07 -13.49 19.50
N GLU A 222 -5.09 -13.96 20.21
CA GLU A 222 -6.48 -13.63 19.89
C GLU A 222 -6.74 -12.12 19.93
N ASN A 223 -7.59 -11.63 19.00
CA ASN A 223 -8.02 -10.24 18.89
C ASN A 223 -6.87 -9.23 18.64
N GLY A 224 -5.83 -9.61 17.89
CA GLY A 224 -4.77 -8.68 17.47
C GLY A 224 -3.84 -8.24 18.60
N LYS A 225 -3.88 -8.91 19.75
CA LYS A 225 -2.98 -8.68 20.88
C LYS A 225 -1.69 -9.45 20.69
N TYR A 226 -0.67 -9.08 21.43
CA TYR A 226 0.62 -9.76 21.40
C TYR A 226 0.95 -10.38 22.76
N GLU A 227 1.61 -11.53 22.71
CA GLU A 227 2.12 -12.24 23.88
C GLU A 227 3.64 -12.29 23.81
N VAL A 228 4.25 -11.93 24.93
CA VAL A 228 5.69 -12.05 25.15
C VAL A 228 5.95 -13.39 25.84
N TYR A 229 6.94 -14.11 25.35
CA TYR A 229 7.48 -15.29 26.03
C TYR A 229 9.00 -15.27 26.03
N PHE A 230 9.61 -16.04 26.93
CA PHE A 230 11.04 -16.01 27.20
C PHE A 230 11.70 -17.34 26.84
N GLY A 231 13.03 -17.38 26.94
CA GLY A 231 13.80 -18.60 26.72
C GLY A 231 13.49 -19.69 27.74
N ASP A 232 13.86 -20.92 27.40
CA ASP A 232 13.68 -22.11 28.23
C ASP A 232 14.93 -22.48 29.05
N GLY A 233 15.97 -21.63 29.02
CA GLY A 233 17.27 -21.88 29.65
C GLY A 233 18.23 -22.69 28.78
N VAL A 234 17.81 -23.15 27.60
CA VAL A 234 18.69 -23.69 26.56
C VAL A 234 18.87 -22.64 25.47
N LEU A 235 17.77 -22.08 24.98
CA LEU A 235 17.71 -21.03 23.98
C LEU A 235 17.19 -19.75 24.63
N GLY A 236 18.12 -18.92 25.10
CA GLY A 236 17.83 -17.73 25.90
C GLY A 236 17.63 -18.04 27.39
N SER A 237 17.79 -17.00 28.21
CA SER A 237 17.62 -17.07 29.67
C SER A 237 16.16 -17.32 30.05
N ALA A 238 15.94 -18.26 30.96
CA ALA A 238 14.62 -18.53 31.53
C ALA A 238 14.25 -17.51 32.61
N ILE A 239 12.95 -17.28 32.79
CA ILE A 239 12.43 -16.44 33.87
C ILE A 239 12.29 -17.27 35.15
N GLU A 240 12.73 -16.70 36.26
CA GLU A 240 12.65 -17.31 37.58
C GLU A 240 11.37 -16.90 38.30
N ASP A 241 10.95 -17.74 39.25
CA ASP A 241 9.78 -17.49 40.09
C ASP A 241 9.96 -16.21 40.91
N GLY A 242 8.95 -15.34 40.89
CA GLY A 242 8.98 -14.06 41.60
C GLY A 242 9.62 -12.90 40.84
N ASN A 243 10.20 -13.13 39.66
CA ASN A 243 10.68 -12.05 38.78
C ASN A 243 9.51 -11.13 38.38
N ILE A 244 9.77 -9.83 38.28
CA ILE A 244 8.80 -8.84 37.80
C ILE A 244 9.16 -8.44 36.37
N ILE A 245 8.30 -8.83 35.44
CA ILE A 245 8.41 -8.47 34.02
C ILE A 245 7.71 -7.14 33.82
N ILE A 246 8.44 -6.15 33.32
CA ILE A 246 7.93 -4.82 33.00
C ILE A 246 8.02 -4.64 31.49
N ILE A 247 6.86 -4.54 30.85
CA ILE A 247 6.73 -4.34 29.41
C ILE A 247 6.27 -2.91 29.19
N ASN A 248 7.13 -2.07 28.60
CA ASN A 248 6.76 -0.73 28.18
C ASN A 248 6.60 -0.68 26.67
N TYR A 249 5.55 -0.03 26.19
CA TYR A 249 5.21 0.07 24.78
C TYR A 249 4.37 1.32 24.54
N VAL A 250 4.26 1.72 23.27
CA VAL A 250 3.39 2.82 22.86
C VAL A 250 2.08 2.27 22.32
N VAL A 251 0.96 2.84 22.76
CA VAL A 251 -0.38 2.60 22.18
C VAL A 251 -0.71 3.77 21.27
N THR A 252 -0.85 3.49 19.97
CA THR A 252 -0.95 4.51 18.91
C THR A 252 -2.35 4.62 18.32
N ASN A 253 -2.64 5.77 17.70
CA ASN A 253 -3.75 5.99 16.79
C ASN A 253 -3.41 5.71 15.32
N LYS A 254 -2.34 4.93 15.09
CA LYS A 254 -1.98 4.36 13.78
C LYS A 254 -1.61 5.46 12.78
N GLY A 255 -2.22 5.48 11.60
CA GLY A 255 -1.89 6.41 10.52
C GLY A 255 -2.45 7.84 10.65
N ALA A 256 -3.24 8.15 11.68
CA ALA A 256 -3.98 9.41 11.79
C ALA A 256 -3.08 10.65 11.94
N SER A 257 -1.94 10.50 12.60
CA SER A 257 -0.97 11.57 12.88
C SER A 257 0.17 11.68 11.87
N ASN A 258 0.11 10.91 10.77
CA ASN A 258 1.07 11.05 9.69
C ASN A 258 1.02 12.50 9.16
N ARG A 259 2.20 13.06 8.87
CA ARG A 259 2.46 14.43 8.40
C ARG A 259 2.48 15.52 9.48
N ALA A 260 2.40 15.18 10.77
CA ALA A 260 2.64 16.15 11.84
C ALA A 260 4.04 16.78 11.71
N ASP A 261 4.13 18.11 11.77
CA ASP A 261 5.35 18.86 11.48
C ASP A 261 5.78 19.82 12.59
N THR A 262 4.90 20.10 13.54
CA THR A 262 5.12 21.09 14.60
C THR A 262 4.90 20.44 15.95
N PHE A 263 5.92 20.38 16.78
CA PHE A 263 5.86 19.74 18.10
C PHE A 263 6.15 20.74 19.20
N THR A 264 5.47 20.57 20.34
CA THR A 264 5.68 21.39 21.54
C THR A 264 5.76 20.48 22.77
N SER A 265 6.68 20.73 23.69
CA SER A 265 6.75 19.94 24.93
C SER A 265 5.53 20.23 25.80
N SER A 266 4.86 19.20 26.32
CA SER A 266 3.69 19.40 27.18
C SER A 266 4.07 19.74 28.63
N SER A 267 5.28 19.38 29.05
CA SER A 267 5.76 19.54 30.42
C SER A 267 7.22 19.97 30.47
N ALA A 268 7.67 20.36 31.67
CA ALA A 268 9.08 20.58 31.95
C ALA A 268 9.88 19.30 31.71
N ILE A 269 11.11 19.45 31.19
CA ILE A 269 12.06 18.36 31.06
C ILE A 269 13.15 18.59 32.10
N ASP A 270 13.34 17.61 32.99
CA ASP A 270 14.29 17.70 34.10
C ASP A 270 14.18 19.02 34.91
N THR A 271 12.94 19.39 35.25
CA THR A 271 12.55 20.65 35.93
C THR A 271 12.72 21.95 35.13
N VAL A 272 13.20 21.89 33.88
CA VAL A 272 13.34 23.04 32.99
C VAL A 272 12.07 23.26 32.19
N ASN A 273 11.41 24.41 32.36
CA ASN A 273 10.18 24.77 31.63
C ASN A 273 10.45 25.44 30.27
N SER A 274 11.64 26.00 30.08
CA SER A 274 12.00 26.68 28.83
C SER A 274 12.52 25.67 27.82
N VAL A 275 11.58 24.99 27.15
CA VAL A 275 11.84 23.97 26.14
C VAL A 275 11.44 24.51 24.77
N ASN A 276 12.38 24.49 23.83
CA ASN A 276 12.11 24.74 22.41
C ASN A 276 12.32 23.44 21.62
N VAL A 277 11.44 23.16 20.68
CA VAL A 277 11.49 21.92 19.88
C VAL A 277 11.54 22.31 18.41
N VAL A 278 12.48 21.73 17.68
CA VAL A 278 12.65 21.93 16.24
C VAL A 278 12.49 20.59 15.55
N THR A 279 11.62 20.53 14.55
CA THR A 279 11.40 19.29 13.78
C THR A 279 12.52 19.10 12.77
N VAL A 280 13.20 17.94 12.85
CA VAL A 280 14.20 17.51 11.87
C VAL A 280 13.54 16.71 10.75
N SER A 281 12.65 15.80 11.14
CA SER A 281 11.83 15.02 10.20
C SER A 281 10.38 14.96 10.67
N ASN A 282 9.44 15.21 9.75
CA ASN A 282 8.00 15.17 10.02
C ASN A 282 7.53 13.75 10.36
N ALA A 283 6.42 13.64 11.08
CA ALA A 283 5.86 12.36 11.48
C ALA A 283 5.45 11.51 10.27
N ALA A 284 5.93 10.27 10.23
CA ALA A 284 5.52 9.25 9.27
C ALA A 284 5.75 7.86 9.88
N GLY A 285 5.14 6.80 9.36
CA GLY A 285 5.33 5.44 9.91
C GLY A 285 4.07 4.84 10.49
N GLY A 286 3.05 5.68 10.71
CA GLY A 286 1.78 5.25 11.29
C GLY A 286 1.01 4.37 10.30
N SER A 287 0.71 3.13 10.69
CA SER A 287 -0.02 2.19 9.84
C SER A 287 -0.95 1.29 10.64
N GLU A 288 -2.00 0.82 9.97
CA GLU A 288 -2.83 -0.29 10.41
C GLU A 288 -2.01 -1.60 10.52
N PRO A 289 -2.42 -2.53 11.41
CA PRO A 289 -1.85 -3.87 11.47
C PRO A 289 -2.01 -4.61 10.14
N GLU A 290 -1.21 -5.66 9.95
CA GLU A 290 -1.22 -6.38 8.69
C GLU A 290 -2.59 -7.01 8.37
N SER A 291 -3.04 -6.86 7.12
CA SER A 291 -4.30 -7.42 6.62
C SER A 291 -4.22 -8.94 6.43
N ILE A 292 -5.37 -9.61 6.46
CA ILE A 292 -5.47 -11.07 6.31
C ILE A 292 -4.86 -11.53 4.99
N GLU A 293 -5.16 -10.83 3.91
CA GLU A 293 -4.68 -11.14 2.56
C GLU A 293 -3.16 -11.01 2.47
N SER A 294 -2.59 -9.99 3.12
CA SER A 294 -1.14 -9.80 3.19
C SER A 294 -0.47 -10.94 3.94
N ILE A 295 -1.02 -11.35 5.09
CA ILE A 295 -0.48 -12.46 5.90
C ILE A 295 -0.52 -13.78 5.12
N LYS A 296 -1.64 -14.08 4.45
CA LYS A 296 -1.78 -15.31 3.63
C LYS A 296 -0.75 -15.37 2.50
N TYR A 297 -0.42 -14.24 1.91
CA TYR A 297 0.57 -14.17 0.83
C TYR A 297 2.01 -14.22 1.37
N ASN A 298 2.32 -13.44 2.40
CA ASN A 298 3.68 -13.25 2.90
C ASN A 298 4.17 -14.43 3.77
N ALA A 299 3.31 -15.02 4.61
CA ALA A 299 3.75 -16.04 5.57
C ALA A 299 4.36 -17.31 4.91
N PRO A 300 3.77 -17.87 3.82
CA PRO A 300 4.41 -18.99 3.11
C PRO A 300 5.71 -18.60 2.41
N LEU A 301 5.81 -17.36 1.91
CA LEU A 301 7.01 -16.86 1.22
C LEU A 301 8.16 -16.64 2.20
N ASP A 302 7.88 -16.06 3.37
CA ASP A 302 8.86 -15.88 4.43
C ASP A 302 9.43 -17.24 4.88
N TYR A 303 8.57 -18.24 5.08
CA TYR A 303 9.00 -19.61 5.37
C TYR A 303 9.86 -20.21 4.26
N ALA A 304 9.49 -20.00 3.00
CA ALA A 304 10.26 -20.47 1.84
C ALA A 304 11.66 -19.81 1.74
N SER A 305 11.77 -18.54 2.16
CA SER A 305 13.01 -17.76 2.16
C SER A 305 14.04 -18.24 3.20
N GLN A 306 13.59 -18.96 4.24
CA GLN A 306 14.43 -19.49 5.33
C GLN A 306 15.32 -18.44 6.00
N GLY A 307 14.80 -17.22 6.19
CA GLY A 307 15.56 -16.16 6.86
C GLY A 307 16.54 -15.42 5.94
N ARG A 308 16.43 -15.55 4.61
CA ARG A 308 17.38 -14.97 3.64
C ARG A 308 16.68 -14.48 2.39
N CYS A 309 17.14 -13.37 1.83
CA CYS A 309 16.65 -12.84 0.58
C CYS A 309 17.47 -13.38 -0.60
N VAL A 310 16.88 -14.27 -1.42
CA VAL A 310 17.52 -14.81 -2.63
C VAL A 310 16.72 -14.46 -3.88
N THR A 311 15.41 -14.61 -3.82
CA THR A 311 14.49 -14.30 -4.92
C THR A 311 13.95 -12.88 -4.81
N THR A 312 13.46 -12.32 -5.92
CA THR A 312 12.83 -10.99 -5.92
C THR A 312 11.60 -10.93 -4.99
N GLU A 313 10.86 -12.03 -4.83
CA GLU A 313 9.72 -12.11 -3.91
C GLU A 313 10.15 -12.12 -2.44
N ASP A 314 11.31 -12.69 -2.11
CA ASP A 314 11.86 -12.65 -0.74
C ASP A 314 12.14 -11.18 -0.35
N TYR A 315 12.81 -10.44 -1.23
CA TYR A 315 13.07 -9.02 -1.01
C TYR A 315 11.78 -8.20 -0.85
N LYS A 316 10.72 -8.48 -1.63
CA LYS A 316 9.41 -7.83 -1.45
C LYS A 316 8.81 -8.11 -0.08
N THR A 317 8.92 -9.35 0.40
CA THR A 317 8.39 -9.79 1.70
C THR A 317 9.11 -9.07 2.84
N TYR A 318 10.44 -9.09 2.83
CA TYR A 318 11.26 -8.41 3.84
C TYR A 318 11.08 -6.89 3.83
N VAL A 319 10.99 -6.26 2.65
CA VAL A 319 10.74 -4.81 2.57
C VAL A 319 9.40 -4.43 3.21
N LYS A 320 8.34 -5.23 3.02
CA LYS A 320 7.03 -4.99 3.67
C LYS A 320 7.07 -5.17 5.18
N GLN A 321 7.90 -6.10 5.68
CA GLN A 321 8.12 -6.30 7.11
C GLN A 321 8.92 -5.13 7.72
N LEU A 322 10.02 -4.74 7.08
CA LEU A 322 10.97 -3.72 7.58
C LEU A 322 10.43 -2.29 7.44
N PHE A 323 9.66 -2.00 6.39
CA PHE A 323 9.10 -0.69 6.14
C PHE A 323 7.57 -0.71 6.17
N ALA A 324 6.99 -0.35 7.32
CA ALA A 324 5.55 -0.48 7.58
C ALA A 324 4.66 0.32 6.62
N ASN A 325 5.12 1.51 6.19
CA ASN A 325 4.40 2.36 5.24
C ASN A 325 4.41 1.85 3.80
N THR A 326 4.88 0.64 3.54
CA THR A 326 4.89 0.07 2.19
C THR A 326 3.47 -0.25 1.72
N GLN A 327 3.00 0.44 0.67
CA GLN A 327 1.81 0.04 -0.06
C GLN A 327 2.14 -1.06 -1.08
N ALA A 328 3.21 -0.85 -1.85
CA ALA A 328 3.66 -1.79 -2.86
C ALA A 328 5.19 -1.76 -2.99
N VAL A 329 5.77 -2.87 -3.44
CA VAL A 329 7.22 -3.00 -3.71
C VAL A 329 7.44 -3.60 -5.09
N SER A 330 8.31 -2.98 -5.87
CA SER A 330 8.92 -3.58 -7.05
C SER A 330 10.37 -3.91 -6.77
N VAL A 331 10.78 -5.08 -7.21
CA VAL A 331 12.16 -5.55 -7.10
C VAL A 331 12.55 -6.15 -8.44
N TRP A 332 13.71 -5.73 -8.96
CA TRP A 332 14.30 -6.32 -10.16
C TRP A 332 15.81 -6.49 -9.99
N GLY A 333 16.34 -7.52 -10.64
CA GLY A 333 17.77 -7.78 -10.69
C GLY A 333 18.45 -6.81 -11.65
N GLY A 334 19.71 -6.48 -11.37
CA GLY A 334 20.49 -5.62 -12.24
C GLY A 334 20.74 -6.21 -13.63
N GLU A 335 20.57 -7.52 -13.82
CA GLU A 335 20.56 -8.18 -15.13
C GLU A 335 19.41 -7.72 -16.03
N ASP A 336 18.27 -7.35 -15.44
CA ASP A 336 17.06 -6.92 -16.17
C ASP A 336 17.04 -5.41 -16.42
N GLY A 337 18.01 -4.66 -15.90
CA GLY A 337 18.16 -3.23 -16.12
C GLY A 337 18.83 -2.52 -14.94
N SER A 338 19.32 -1.31 -15.20
CA SER A 338 20.02 -0.47 -14.24
C SER A 338 19.23 0.79 -13.90
N PHE A 339 19.67 1.47 -12.84
CA PHE A 339 19.18 2.78 -12.49
C PHE A 339 20.35 3.75 -12.35
N ASN A 340 20.23 4.91 -12.98
CA ASN A 340 21.15 6.02 -12.80
C ASN A 340 20.35 7.25 -12.33
N PRO A 341 20.80 7.98 -11.30
CA PRO A 341 20.11 9.19 -10.82
C PRO A 341 19.88 10.28 -11.88
N VAL A 342 20.66 10.29 -12.96
CA VAL A 342 20.58 11.30 -14.03
C VAL A 342 19.71 10.85 -15.21
N THR A 343 19.92 9.62 -15.69
CA THR A 343 19.19 9.10 -16.87
C THR A 343 17.96 8.26 -16.50
N GLY A 344 17.70 8.10 -15.20
CA GLY A 344 16.66 7.25 -14.68
C GLY A 344 16.93 5.76 -14.91
N VAL A 345 15.85 5.01 -15.04
CA VAL A 345 15.87 3.59 -15.35
C VAL A 345 16.35 3.35 -16.79
N SER A 346 17.18 2.32 -16.97
CA SER A 346 17.76 1.95 -18.25
C SER A 346 17.71 0.43 -18.48
N ASP A 347 17.63 0.05 -19.76
CA ASP A 347 17.71 -1.36 -20.19
C ASP A 347 19.15 -1.92 -20.16
N VAL A 348 20.14 -1.09 -19.80
CA VAL A 348 21.53 -1.52 -19.67
C VAL A 348 21.71 -2.36 -18.39
N PRO A 349 22.22 -3.60 -18.46
CA PRO A 349 22.43 -4.43 -17.27
C PRO A 349 23.55 -3.92 -16.35
N GLU A 350 23.35 -4.02 -15.03
CA GLU A 350 24.34 -3.78 -13.98
C GLU A 350 24.36 -4.92 -12.96
N TYR A 351 25.21 -5.92 -13.20
CA TYR A 351 25.28 -7.14 -12.36
C TYR A 351 25.75 -6.87 -10.93
N GLY A 352 25.32 -7.73 -9.99
CA GLY A 352 25.70 -7.65 -8.57
C GLY A 352 24.89 -6.63 -7.77
N LYS A 353 23.84 -6.07 -8.38
CA LYS A 353 22.89 -5.17 -7.71
C LYS A 353 21.48 -5.69 -7.83
N ILE A 354 20.68 -5.35 -6.83
CA ILE A 354 19.24 -5.52 -6.86
C ILE A 354 18.60 -4.16 -6.58
N PHE A 355 17.66 -3.79 -7.42
CA PHE A 355 16.97 -2.50 -7.31
C PHE A 355 15.61 -2.72 -6.67
N ILE A 356 15.29 -1.85 -5.71
CA ILE A 356 14.06 -1.92 -4.93
C ILE A 356 13.37 -0.58 -5.04
N SER A 357 12.11 -0.57 -5.46
CA SER A 357 11.28 0.62 -5.46
C SER A 357 10.09 0.41 -4.54
N VAL A 358 9.86 1.38 -3.66
CA VAL A 358 8.82 1.31 -2.63
C VAL A 358 7.86 2.46 -2.85
N LYS A 359 6.57 2.13 -3.03
CA LYS A 359 5.50 3.11 -2.95
C LYS A 359 4.97 3.14 -1.53
N SER A 360 5.02 4.31 -0.90
CA SER A 360 4.49 4.48 0.44
C SER A 360 2.96 4.66 0.43
N THR A 361 2.32 4.35 1.55
CA THR A 361 0.89 4.62 1.79
C THR A 361 0.55 6.12 1.77
N THR A 362 1.53 6.98 2.06
CA THR A 362 1.36 8.44 1.99
C THR A 362 1.44 8.99 0.57
N GLY A 363 1.85 8.16 -0.41
CA GLY A 363 2.03 8.54 -1.81
C GLY A 363 3.31 9.34 -2.07
N LEU A 364 4.15 9.56 -1.06
CA LEU A 364 5.43 10.24 -1.19
C LEU A 364 6.58 9.24 -1.33
N ASN A 365 7.62 9.63 -2.07
CA ASN A 365 8.86 8.86 -2.12
C ASN A 365 9.58 8.88 -0.77
N LEU A 366 10.38 7.85 -0.51
CA LEU A 366 11.20 7.76 0.70
C LEU A 366 12.25 8.87 0.69
N ASN A 367 12.52 9.46 1.85
CA ASN A 367 13.63 10.39 1.98
C ASN A 367 14.98 9.64 2.01
N GLU A 368 16.08 10.36 1.83
CA GLU A 368 17.42 9.73 1.73
C GLU A 368 17.83 8.96 3.00
N ILE A 369 17.41 9.40 4.18
CA ILE A 369 17.67 8.71 5.45
C ILE A 369 16.92 7.37 5.50
N GLN A 370 15.65 7.37 5.11
CA GLN A 370 14.82 6.17 5.04
C GLN A 370 15.35 5.16 4.02
N LYS A 371 15.83 5.64 2.86
CA LYS A 371 16.49 4.77 1.86
C LYS A 371 17.74 4.11 2.45
N ALA A 372 18.60 4.88 3.11
CA ALA A 372 19.82 4.36 3.72
C ALA A 372 19.53 3.37 4.88
N GLN A 373 18.51 3.66 5.68
CA GLN A 373 18.07 2.78 6.76
C GLN A 373 17.54 1.46 6.21
N LEU A 374 16.68 1.48 5.18
CA LEU A 374 16.13 0.27 4.57
C LEU A 374 17.23 -0.61 3.96
N VAL A 375 18.24 -0.02 3.32
CA VAL A 375 19.42 -0.75 2.83
C VAL A 375 20.18 -1.41 3.98
N THR A 376 20.34 -0.71 5.10
CA THR A 376 21.02 -1.23 6.30
C THR A 376 20.24 -2.39 6.92
N ASP A 377 18.93 -2.26 7.01
CA ASP A 377 18.03 -3.27 7.60
C ASP A 377 17.93 -4.54 6.73
N LEU A 378 18.09 -4.41 5.40
CA LEU A 378 18.12 -5.54 4.48
C LEU A 378 19.46 -6.29 4.49
N SER A 379 20.56 -5.61 4.80
CA SER A 379 21.92 -6.14 4.71
C SER A 379 22.11 -7.53 5.38
N PRO A 380 21.59 -7.79 6.60
CA PRO A 380 21.73 -9.09 7.25
C PRO A 380 21.11 -10.26 6.49
N TYR A 381 20.09 -9.99 5.66
CA TYR A 381 19.34 -11.02 4.92
C TYR A 381 19.86 -11.22 3.49
N THR A 382 20.65 -10.27 2.96
CA THR A 382 21.15 -10.32 1.58
C THR A 382 22.30 -11.31 1.41
N VAL A 383 22.41 -11.89 0.20
CA VAL A 383 23.57 -12.67 -0.20
C VAL A 383 24.77 -11.73 -0.37
N ALA A 384 25.92 -12.08 0.20
CA ALA A 384 27.11 -11.21 0.29
C ALA A 384 27.63 -10.60 -1.04
N SER A 385 27.25 -11.14 -2.19
CA SER A 385 27.63 -10.63 -3.52
C SER A 385 26.63 -9.64 -4.14
N ILE A 386 25.46 -9.43 -3.51
CA ILE A 386 24.37 -8.59 -4.02
C ILE A 386 24.21 -7.35 -3.16
N THR A 387 24.29 -6.18 -3.78
CA THR A 387 24.07 -4.90 -3.11
C THR A 387 22.65 -4.38 -3.40
N PRO A 388 21.78 -4.22 -2.38
CA PRO A 388 20.48 -3.60 -2.57
C PRO A 388 20.62 -2.09 -2.77
N VAL A 389 19.87 -1.56 -3.74
CA VAL A 389 19.78 -0.13 -4.05
C VAL A 389 18.31 0.26 -4.07
N VAL A 390 17.93 1.17 -3.17
CA VAL A 390 16.55 1.69 -3.11
C VAL A 390 16.43 2.88 -4.05
N VAL A 391 15.43 2.85 -4.93
CA VAL A 391 15.19 3.90 -5.94
C VAL A 391 13.74 4.39 -5.86
N ASP A 392 13.53 5.63 -6.28
CA ASP A 392 12.21 6.25 -6.22
C ASP A 392 11.23 5.60 -7.18
N ALA A 393 9.98 5.50 -6.74
CA ALA A 393 8.89 5.05 -7.59
C ALA A 393 8.49 6.18 -8.55
N GLU A 394 8.22 5.82 -9.79
CA GLU A 394 7.70 6.73 -10.81
C GLU A 394 6.26 6.36 -11.12
N THR A 395 5.38 7.34 -11.28
CA THR A 395 3.97 7.10 -11.61
C THR A 395 3.74 7.38 -13.09
N LEU A 396 3.33 6.35 -13.83
CA LEU A 396 2.79 6.47 -15.18
C LEU A 396 1.28 6.63 -15.08
N SER A 397 0.80 7.86 -15.25
CA SER A 397 -0.62 8.15 -15.19
C SER A 397 -1.31 7.81 -16.51
N ILE A 398 -2.53 7.30 -16.43
CA ILE A 398 -3.43 7.08 -17.55
C ILE A 398 -4.60 8.05 -17.42
N ILE A 399 -4.82 8.84 -18.47
CA ILE A 399 -5.99 9.68 -18.62
C ILE A 399 -7.00 8.92 -19.47
N LEU A 400 -8.18 8.66 -18.91
CA LEU A 400 -9.25 7.95 -19.58
C LEU A 400 -10.33 8.93 -20.05
N ASN A 401 -10.87 8.69 -21.24
CA ASN A 401 -12.10 9.33 -21.70
C ASN A 401 -13.13 8.23 -21.94
N VAL A 402 -14.11 8.14 -21.05
CA VAL A 402 -15.13 7.09 -21.01
C VAL A 402 -16.45 7.68 -21.50
N ASN A 403 -16.94 7.21 -22.64
CA ASN A 403 -18.24 7.58 -23.18
C ASN A 403 -19.15 6.36 -23.21
N PHE A 404 -20.13 6.30 -22.32
CA PHE A 404 -21.08 5.19 -22.27
C PHE A 404 -22.47 5.59 -22.76
N LYS A 405 -23.21 4.62 -23.30
CA LYS A 405 -24.62 4.74 -23.67
C LYS A 405 -25.47 3.84 -22.78
N PHE A 406 -26.59 4.37 -22.31
CA PHE A 406 -27.49 3.64 -21.43
C PHE A 406 -28.96 3.68 -21.89
N ASP A 407 -29.71 2.65 -21.51
CA ASP A 407 -31.15 2.51 -21.74
C ASP A 407 -31.93 3.04 -20.53
N SER A 408 -32.55 4.21 -20.69
CA SER A 408 -33.35 4.82 -19.62
C SER A 408 -34.63 4.06 -19.29
N ASN A 409 -35.04 3.06 -20.08
CA ASN A 409 -36.22 2.24 -19.74
C ASN A 409 -35.90 1.14 -18.72
N LYS A 410 -34.62 0.79 -18.55
CA LYS A 410 -34.16 -0.28 -17.64
C LYS A 410 -33.72 0.22 -16.27
N THR A 411 -33.51 1.53 -16.13
CA THR A 411 -33.03 2.14 -14.90
C THR A 411 -33.88 3.34 -14.50
N ILE A 412 -33.96 3.57 -13.19
CA ILE A 412 -34.56 4.78 -12.61
C ILE A 412 -33.50 5.83 -12.26
N SER A 413 -32.22 5.48 -12.35
CA SER A 413 -31.10 6.35 -12.04
C SER A 413 -30.97 7.47 -13.07
N SER A 414 -30.65 8.69 -12.62
CA SER A 414 -30.36 9.79 -13.54
C SER A 414 -29.02 9.57 -14.25
N LYS A 415 -28.82 10.27 -15.36
CA LYS A 415 -27.54 10.28 -16.09
C LYS A 415 -26.36 10.61 -15.16
N GLU A 416 -26.49 11.65 -14.35
CA GLU A 416 -25.44 12.13 -13.43
C GLU A 416 -25.13 11.10 -12.34
N SER A 417 -26.14 10.36 -11.89
CA SER A 417 -25.98 9.28 -10.92
C SER A 417 -25.21 8.10 -11.52
N LEU A 418 -25.49 7.75 -12.79
CA LEU A 418 -24.74 6.73 -13.52
C LEU A 418 -23.30 7.16 -13.78
N GLU A 419 -23.06 8.42 -14.17
CA GLU A 419 -21.70 8.96 -14.34
C GLU A 419 -20.91 8.88 -13.02
N THR A 420 -21.54 9.20 -11.89
CA THR A 420 -20.93 9.09 -10.55
C THR A 420 -20.62 7.63 -10.18
N LEU A 421 -21.54 6.71 -10.48
CA LEU A 421 -21.34 5.28 -10.22
C LEU A 421 -20.17 4.72 -11.04
N VAL A 422 -20.12 5.06 -12.33
CA VAL A 422 -19.00 4.70 -13.21
C VAL A 422 -17.69 5.30 -12.69
N GLN A 423 -17.67 6.57 -12.27
CA GLN A 423 -16.48 7.18 -11.66
C GLN A 423 -16.03 6.46 -10.37
N SER A 424 -16.98 5.96 -9.57
CA SER A 424 -16.66 5.15 -8.39
C SER A 424 -16.03 3.82 -8.79
N THR A 425 -16.54 3.13 -9.81
CA THR A 425 -15.96 1.90 -10.36
C THR A 425 -14.52 2.13 -10.83
N ILE A 426 -14.26 3.24 -11.55
CA ILE A 426 -12.93 3.64 -12.00
C ILE A 426 -11.99 3.87 -10.80
N THR A 427 -12.47 4.57 -9.77
CA THR A 427 -11.70 4.87 -8.57
C THR A 427 -11.33 3.60 -7.79
N ASN A 428 -12.28 2.67 -7.65
CA ASN A 428 -12.04 1.38 -6.99
C ASN A 428 -11.04 0.54 -7.77
N TYR A 429 -11.20 0.42 -9.10
CA TYR A 429 -10.25 -0.30 -9.95
C TYR A 429 -8.83 0.29 -9.85
N ASN A 430 -8.71 1.63 -9.81
CA ASN A 430 -7.41 2.27 -9.62
C ASN A 430 -6.76 1.89 -8.28
N ASN A 431 -7.52 1.96 -7.18
CA ASN A 431 -7.00 1.71 -5.85
C ASN A 431 -6.71 0.22 -5.57
N ASP A 432 -7.57 -0.66 -6.05
CA ASP A 432 -7.53 -2.09 -5.72
C ASP A 432 -6.63 -2.88 -6.67
N TYR A 433 -6.52 -2.46 -7.95
CA TYR A 433 -5.81 -3.22 -8.98
C TYR A 433 -4.59 -2.52 -9.59
N LEU A 434 -4.63 -1.19 -9.80
CA LEU A 434 -3.55 -0.50 -10.52
C LEU A 434 -2.44 0.03 -9.61
N LYS A 435 -2.77 0.53 -8.41
CA LYS A 435 -1.81 1.07 -7.43
C LYS A 435 -0.84 0.05 -6.81
N VAL A 436 -0.66 -1.11 -7.44
CA VAL A 436 0.35 -2.12 -7.13
C VAL A 436 1.38 -2.20 -8.26
N PHE A 437 2.63 -2.52 -7.93
CA PHE A 437 3.67 -2.71 -8.95
C PHE A 437 3.41 -3.95 -9.80
N ASN A 438 3.90 -3.91 -11.06
CA ASN A 438 3.72 -4.97 -12.06
C ASN A 438 2.25 -5.23 -12.45
N SER A 439 1.36 -4.29 -12.13
CA SER A 439 0.00 -4.32 -12.66
C SER A 439 0.02 -4.04 -14.16
N VAL A 440 -0.91 -4.65 -14.87
CA VAL A 440 -1.12 -4.41 -16.30
C VAL A 440 -2.52 -3.86 -16.46
N PHE A 441 -2.65 -2.63 -16.96
CA PHE A 441 -3.94 -2.10 -17.34
C PHE A 441 -4.39 -2.83 -18.60
N ARG A 442 -5.36 -3.74 -18.45
CA ARG A 442 -6.00 -4.43 -19.57
C ARG A 442 -7.27 -3.70 -19.96
N HIS A 443 -7.30 -3.17 -21.18
CA HIS A 443 -8.41 -2.37 -21.66
C HIS A 443 -9.72 -3.16 -21.71
N SER A 444 -9.68 -4.40 -22.18
CA SER A 444 -10.85 -5.28 -22.29
C SER A 444 -11.51 -5.62 -20.94
N GLN A 445 -10.68 -5.94 -19.94
CA GLN A 445 -11.15 -6.20 -18.57
C GLN A 445 -11.78 -4.93 -17.98
N PHE A 446 -11.13 -3.78 -18.19
CA PHE A 446 -11.62 -2.51 -17.72
C PHE A 446 -12.95 -2.12 -18.38
N THR A 447 -13.09 -2.27 -19.70
CA THR A 447 -14.36 -1.96 -20.39
C THR A 447 -15.50 -2.86 -19.92
N SER A 448 -15.24 -4.16 -19.69
CA SER A 448 -16.23 -5.09 -19.12
C SER A 448 -16.69 -4.63 -17.75
N LEU A 449 -15.76 -4.19 -16.89
CA LEU A 449 -16.08 -3.71 -15.54
C LEU A 449 -16.98 -2.46 -15.57
N ILE A 450 -16.79 -1.58 -16.56
CA ILE A 450 -17.65 -0.41 -16.75
C ILE A 450 -19.04 -0.84 -17.25
N ASP A 451 -19.12 -1.78 -18.19
CA ASP A 451 -20.40 -2.30 -18.68
C ASP A 451 -21.18 -3.02 -17.56
N ASP A 452 -20.49 -3.74 -16.68
CA ASP A 452 -21.08 -4.45 -15.52
C ASP A 452 -21.48 -3.52 -14.36
N THR A 453 -21.14 -2.22 -14.43
CA THR A 453 -21.45 -1.26 -13.37
C THR A 453 -22.96 -1.08 -13.17
N ASP A 454 -23.73 -1.10 -14.26
CA ASP A 454 -25.19 -1.08 -14.22
C ASP A 454 -25.77 -1.80 -15.44
N SER A 455 -26.79 -2.64 -15.22
CA SER A 455 -27.43 -3.44 -16.28
C SER A 455 -28.09 -2.64 -17.41
N SER A 456 -28.27 -1.33 -17.24
CA SER A 456 -28.79 -0.42 -18.27
C SER A 456 -27.72 0.09 -19.24
N ILE A 457 -26.43 -0.05 -18.92
CA ILE A 457 -25.34 0.32 -19.82
C ILE A 457 -25.31 -0.66 -20.99
N LEU A 458 -25.35 -0.14 -22.20
CA LEU A 458 -25.40 -0.94 -23.43
C LEU A 458 -24.07 -0.96 -24.19
N SER A 459 -23.31 0.12 -24.09
CA SER A 459 -22.03 0.24 -24.76
C SER A 459 -21.15 1.25 -24.06
N ASN A 460 -19.84 1.00 -24.08
CA ASN A 460 -18.83 1.93 -23.59
C ASN A 460 -17.71 2.09 -24.62
N ILE A 461 -17.32 3.34 -24.90
CA ILE A 461 -16.15 3.69 -25.69
C ILE A 461 -15.16 4.42 -24.76
N THR A 462 -14.08 3.72 -24.42
CA THR A 462 -12.99 4.25 -23.59
C THR A 462 -11.73 4.46 -24.44
N THR A 463 -11.18 5.68 -24.44
CA THR A 463 -9.85 5.96 -25.02
C THR A 463 -8.81 6.18 -23.92
N VAL A 464 -7.56 5.82 -24.21
CA VAL A 464 -6.43 5.81 -23.26
C VAL A 464 -5.37 6.79 -23.72
N THR A 465 -4.94 7.69 -22.85
CA THR A 465 -3.79 8.59 -23.05
C THR A 465 -2.81 8.41 -21.91
N LEU A 466 -1.52 8.26 -22.21
CA LEU A 466 -0.46 8.20 -21.21
C LEU A 466 -0.09 9.60 -20.75
N SER A 467 0.27 9.73 -19.49
CA SER A 467 0.71 10.97 -18.85
C SER A 467 1.87 10.67 -17.91
N ALA A 468 2.98 11.37 -18.07
CA ALA A 468 4.12 11.31 -17.19
C ALA A 468 4.51 12.73 -16.74
N SER A 469 4.92 12.88 -15.49
CA SER A 469 5.27 14.17 -14.90
C SER A 469 6.76 14.29 -14.66
N TYR A 470 7.34 15.44 -14.99
CA TYR A 470 8.75 15.75 -14.77
C TYR A 470 8.91 17.03 -13.96
N THR A 471 9.72 17.02 -12.91
CA THR A 471 10.00 18.19 -12.08
C THR A 471 11.35 18.81 -12.47
N PRO A 472 11.38 19.95 -13.18
CA PRO A 472 12.62 20.58 -13.64
C PRO A 472 13.40 21.24 -12.50
N ASN A 473 14.73 21.24 -12.60
CA ASN A 473 15.59 22.07 -11.76
C ASN A 473 15.67 23.49 -12.33
N THR A 474 15.24 24.49 -11.55
CA THR A 474 15.11 25.88 -12.00
C THR A 474 16.37 26.72 -11.85
N VAL A 475 17.52 26.13 -11.52
CA VAL A 475 18.78 26.85 -11.22
C VAL A 475 19.76 26.81 -12.40
N GLY A 476 19.49 26.04 -13.44
CA GLY A 476 20.40 25.91 -14.58
C GLY A 476 19.81 25.18 -15.79
N SER A 477 20.65 24.92 -16.78
CA SER A 477 20.30 24.12 -17.96
C SER A 477 20.58 22.65 -17.69
N TYR A 478 19.53 21.83 -17.75
CA TYR A 478 19.63 20.39 -17.52
C TYR A 478 18.91 19.64 -18.63
N SER A 479 19.50 18.53 -19.06
CA SER A 479 18.82 17.53 -19.90
C SER A 479 18.00 16.60 -19.02
N PHE A 480 16.93 16.04 -19.55
CA PHE A 480 16.09 15.10 -18.84
C PHE A 480 15.49 14.06 -19.78
N THR A 481 15.08 12.93 -19.20
CA THR A 481 14.42 11.84 -19.93
C THR A 481 13.11 11.48 -19.24
N VAL A 482 12.09 11.19 -20.03
CA VAL A 482 10.79 10.72 -19.56
C VAL A 482 10.50 9.37 -20.19
N HIS A 483 10.21 8.38 -19.36
CA HIS A 483 10.00 7.01 -19.78
C HIS A 483 8.49 6.72 -19.76
N PHE A 484 7.86 6.52 -20.91
CA PHE A 484 6.46 6.03 -20.95
C PHE A 484 6.38 4.50 -20.83
N GLY A 485 7.49 3.79 -21.04
CA GLY A 485 7.61 2.33 -20.88
C GLY A 485 6.85 1.49 -21.92
N ASN A 486 6.06 2.13 -22.78
CA ASN A 486 5.15 1.53 -23.74
C ASN A 486 5.38 2.12 -25.13
N GLN A 487 5.14 1.32 -26.17
CA GLN A 487 5.24 1.80 -27.55
C GLN A 487 4.21 2.91 -27.80
N LEU A 488 4.65 4.00 -28.41
CA LEU A 488 3.81 5.14 -28.74
C LEU A 488 3.26 5.03 -30.17
N TYR A 489 2.07 5.59 -30.39
CA TYR A 489 1.35 5.47 -31.66
C TYR A 489 1.99 6.33 -32.75
N ASN A 490 2.86 5.74 -33.57
CA ASN A 490 3.42 6.41 -34.75
C ASN A 490 3.33 5.50 -36.00
N PRO A 491 2.19 5.47 -36.71
CA PRO A 491 1.97 4.54 -37.82
C PRO A 491 2.84 4.83 -39.05
N HIS A 492 3.31 6.07 -39.23
CA HIS A 492 4.19 6.48 -40.30
C HIS A 492 4.98 7.73 -39.89
N SER A 493 6.21 7.90 -40.38
CA SER A 493 6.99 9.12 -40.10
C SER A 493 6.22 10.39 -40.50
N GLY A 494 6.29 11.42 -39.66
CA GLY A 494 5.57 12.68 -39.81
C GLY A 494 4.09 12.61 -39.40
N HIS A 495 3.66 11.56 -38.67
CA HIS A 495 2.29 11.42 -38.21
C HIS A 495 1.85 12.64 -37.39
N ASN A 496 0.72 13.24 -37.77
CA ASN A 496 0.13 14.42 -37.13
C ASN A 496 1.07 15.64 -36.96
N SER A 497 2.15 15.73 -37.75
CA SER A 497 3.19 16.77 -37.64
C SER A 497 2.67 18.23 -37.64
N MET A 498 1.56 18.48 -38.36
CA MET A 498 0.92 19.80 -38.47
C MET A 498 0.18 20.21 -37.19
N SER A 499 -0.32 19.25 -36.41
CA SER A 499 -1.05 19.48 -35.15
C SER A 499 -0.24 19.10 -33.91
N GLY A 500 1.07 18.89 -34.06
CA GLY A 500 1.97 18.61 -32.94
C GLY A 500 2.29 17.17 -32.65
N GLY A 501 2.08 16.29 -33.63
CA GLY A 501 2.34 14.87 -33.46
C GLY A 501 1.45 14.23 -32.39
N ILE A 502 2.04 13.39 -31.55
CA ILE A 502 1.38 12.60 -30.51
C ILE A 502 1.78 13.00 -29.09
N ILE A 503 2.79 13.86 -28.94
CA ILE A 503 3.26 14.37 -27.65
C ILE A 503 2.70 15.77 -27.41
N SER A 504 2.22 16.01 -26.19
CA SER A 504 1.87 17.37 -25.74
C SER A 504 2.26 17.56 -24.29
N SER A 505 2.82 18.72 -23.93
CA SER A 505 3.08 19.08 -22.54
C SER A 505 2.23 20.23 -22.03
N THR A 506 2.20 20.39 -20.71
CA THR A 506 1.77 21.62 -20.05
C THR A 506 2.80 22.74 -20.21
N GLY A 507 2.37 23.97 -19.92
CA GLY A 507 3.17 25.18 -20.08
C GLY A 507 4.36 25.28 -19.12
N PHE A 508 5.45 25.88 -19.60
CA PHE A 508 6.62 26.24 -18.80
C PHE A 508 7.29 27.50 -19.36
N ARG A 509 8.24 28.07 -18.63
CA ARG A 509 9.01 29.24 -19.03
C ARG A 509 10.49 28.93 -19.08
N ILE A 510 11.19 29.53 -20.03
CA ILE A 510 12.63 29.33 -20.23
C ILE A 510 13.40 30.63 -19.98
N GLN A 511 14.70 30.51 -19.71
CA GLN A 511 15.56 31.69 -19.56
C GLN A 511 15.61 32.50 -20.86
N GLY A 512 15.45 33.82 -20.74
CA GLY A 512 15.56 34.73 -21.89
C GLY A 512 14.30 34.85 -22.75
N ASN A 513 13.20 34.16 -22.41
CA ASN A 513 11.91 34.31 -23.08
C ASN A 513 10.77 34.45 -22.07
N THR A 514 9.86 35.40 -22.32
CA THR A 514 8.70 35.65 -21.45
C THR A 514 7.46 34.87 -21.86
N ASN A 515 7.46 34.28 -23.06
CA ASN A 515 6.33 33.49 -23.55
C ASN A 515 6.24 32.16 -22.81
N GLU A 516 5.02 31.68 -22.67
CA GLU A 516 4.73 30.32 -22.21
C GLU A 516 5.04 29.33 -23.32
N MET A 517 5.89 28.36 -22.98
CA MET A 517 6.43 27.35 -23.87
C MET A 517 5.80 25.99 -23.59
N PHE A 518 5.73 25.16 -24.63
CA PHE A 518 5.17 23.82 -24.61
C PHE A 518 6.06 22.88 -25.42
N PHE A 519 6.04 21.60 -25.09
CA PHE A 519 6.65 20.55 -25.91
C PHE A 519 5.61 19.94 -26.85
N ASP A 520 6.02 19.71 -28.09
CA ASP A 520 5.35 18.81 -29.04
C ASP A 520 6.38 17.97 -29.81
N ASP A 521 5.91 17.09 -30.68
CA ASP A 521 6.78 16.33 -31.59
C ASP A 521 6.41 16.54 -33.05
N ASP A 522 7.36 16.26 -33.95
CA ASP A 522 7.19 16.37 -35.39
C ASP A 522 6.70 15.08 -36.06
N GLY A 523 6.44 14.01 -35.30
CA GLY A 523 6.08 12.69 -35.80
C GLY A 523 7.24 11.94 -36.48
N ALA A 524 8.45 12.52 -36.53
CA ALA A 524 9.65 11.96 -37.14
C ALA A 524 10.77 11.68 -36.12
N GLY A 525 10.49 11.83 -34.82
CA GLY A 525 11.39 11.50 -33.72
C GLY A 525 12.11 12.71 -33.12
N ASN A 526 11.74 13.94 -33.50
CA ASN A 526 12.30 15.15 -32.89
C ASN A 526 11.29 15.76 -31.92
N LEU A 527 11.78 16.09 -30.74
CA LEU A 527 11.06 16.90 -29.75
C LEU A 527 11.28 18.38 -30.06
N ARG A 528 10.22 19.18 -29.99
CA ARG A 528 10.26 20.61 -30.29
C ARG A 528 9.69 21.42 -29.14
N ILE A 529 10.15 22.66 -29.00
CA ILE A 529 9.60 23.66 -28.09
C ILE A 529 8.89 24.72 -28.90
N TYR A 530 7.63 24.96 -28.59
CA TYR A 530 6.82 25.98 -29.24
C TYR A 530 6.09 26.88 -28.23
N TYR A 531 5.65 28.04 -28.69
CA TYR A 531 4.72 28.92 -27.99
C TYR A 531 3.60 29.33 -28.94
N LEU A 532 2.49 29.81 -28.39
CA LEU A 532 1.32 30.21 -29.17
C LEU A 532 1.30 31.73 -29.40
N VAL A 533 1.14 32.14 -30.66
CA VAL A 533 0.89 33.53 -31.05
C VAL A 533 -0.44 33.57 -31.79
N THR A 534 -1.45 34.23 -31.23
CA THR A 534 -2.81 34.28 -31.81
C THR A 534 -3.40 32.91 -32.17
N GLY A 535 -3.09 31.88 -31.37
CA GLY A 535 -3.53 30.49 -31.59
C GLY A 535 -2.70 29.68 -32.59
N ALA A 536 -1.69 30.28 -33.23
CA ALA A 536 -0.76 29.60 -34.13
C ALA A 536 0.53 29.20 -33.39
N ARG A 537 1.03 27.99 -33.66
CA ARG A 537 2.29 27.48 -33.07
C ARG A 537 3.48 28.16 -33.72
N THR A 538 4.34 28.74 -32.89
CA THR A 538 5.65 29.28 -33.31
C THR A 538 6.75 28.52 -32.58
N TYR A 539 7.66 27.92 -33.34
CA TYR A 539 8.72 27.08 -32.78
C TYR A 539 9.88 27.94 -32.29
N HIS A 540 10.25 27.75 -31.03
CA HIS A 540 11.47 28.31 -30.45
C HIS A 540 12.68 27.44 -30.80
N ASP A 541 12.53 26.12 -30.63
CA ASP A 541 13.54 25.13 -30.98
C ASP A 541 12.87 23.92 -31.65
N SER A 542 13.40 23.50 -32.78
CA SER A 542 12.91 22.35 -33.55
C SER A 542 13.70 21.07 -33.30
N ASN A 543 14.82 21.16 -32.59
CA ASN A 543 15.69 20.05 -32.19
C ASN A 543 15.91 20.07 -30.67
N ALA A 544 14.83 20.32 -29.92
CA ALA A 544 14.87 20.40 -28.46
C ALA A 544 15.13 19.04 -27.79
N GLY A 545 15.08 17.94 -28.54
CA GLY A 545 15.32 16.59 -28.05
C GLY A 545 14.93 15.53 -29.07
N THR A 546 14.86 14.29 -28.62
CA THR A 546 14.49 13.12 -29.44
C THR A 546 13.41 12.29 -28.77
N ILE A 547 12.65 11.57 -29.59
CA ILE A 547 11.62 10.63 -29.14
C ILE A 547 11.86 9.29 -29.84
N ASP A 548 12.00 8.24 -29.05
CA ASP A 548 11.95 6.86 -29.53
C ASP A 548 10.54 6.31 -29.30
N TYR A 549 9.75 6.27 -30.39
CA TYR A 549 8.39 5.75 -30.36
C TYR A 549 8.31 4.26 -30.03
N SER A 550 9.39 3.49 -30.24
CA SER A 550 9.39 2.05 -30.03
C SER A 550 9.53 1.68 -28.55
N SER A 551 10.44 2.35 -27.84
CA SER A 551 10.64 2.19 -26.40
C SER A 551 9.72 3.07 -25.56
N GLY A 552 9.21 4.16 -26.15
CA GLY A 552 8.47 5.20 -25.42
C GLY A 552 9.37 6.12 -24.61
N LEU A 553 10.64 6.29 -25.03
CA LEU A 553 11.61 7.16 -24.39
C LEU A 553 11.59 8.55 -25.03
N LEU A 554 11.34 9.58 -24.22
CA LEU A 554 11.50 10.98 -24.60
C LEU A 554 12.76 11.52 -23.93
N SER A 555 13.65 12.12 -24.71
CA SER A 555 14.89 12.73 -24.23
C SER A 555 14.96 14.20 -24.64
N ALA A 556 15.01 15.11 -23.68
CA ALA A 556 15.17 16.54 -23.92
C ALA A 556 16.63 16.97 -23.77
N ASN A 557 17.09 17.80 -24.71
CA ASN A 557 18.39 18.47 -24.63
C ASN A 557 18.42 19.46 -23.44
N PRO A 558 19.60 19.93 -23.03
CA PRO A 558 19.70 20.89 -21.93
C PRO A 558 18.89 22.16 -22.17
N VAL A 559 17.86 22.39 -21.35
CA VAL A 559 17.02 23.59 -21.40
C VAL A 559 17.01 24.24 -20.03
N TYR A 560 17.17 25.57 -19.98
CA TYR A 560 17.04 26.34 -18.74
C TYR A 560 15.58 26.70 -18.50
N ILE A 561 14.86 25.84 -17.79
CA ILE A 561 13.48 26.09 -17.36
C ILE A 561 13.50 26.95 -16.10
N THR A 562 12.88 28.13 -16.14
CA THR A 562 12.88 29.10 -15.02
C THR A 562 11.65 28.99 -14.14
N ALA A 563 10.52 28.57 -14.72
CA ALA A 563 9.26 28.35 -14.00
C ALA A 563 8.38 27.36 -14.75
N VAL A 564 7.50 26.68 -14.01
CA VAL A 564 6.43 25.84 -14.57
C VAL A 564 5.12 26.61 -14.47
N SER A 565 4.27 26.52 -15.49
CA SER A 565 2.98 27.17 -15.49
C SER A 565 1.95 26.42 -14.65
N ASN A 566 0.80 27.04 -14.41
CA ASN A 566 -0.30 26.38 -13.72
C ASN A 566 -0.79 25.18 -14.52
N ILE A 567 -1.07 24.08 -13.82
CA ILE A 567 -1.65 22.86 -14.36
C ILE A 567 -3.04 22.70 -13.75
N ASP A 568 -4.05 22.50 -14.59
CA ASP A 568 -5.46 22.35 -14.19
C ASP A 568 -5.97 23.48 -13.28
N GLY A 569 -5.47 24.71 -13.49
CA GLY A 569 -5.83 25.89 -12.69
C GLY A 569 -5.11 26.02 -11.34
N SER A 570 -4.24 25.06 -10.99
CA SER A 570 -3.42 25.10 -9.77
C SER A 570 -1.96 25.37 -10.07
N ALA A 571 -1.24 26.00 -9.12
CA ALA A 571 0.20 26.11 -9.20
C ALA A 571 0.83 24.70 -9.17
N SER A 572 1.76 24.44 -10.10
CA SER A 572 2.48 23.16 -10.20
C SER A 572 3.99 23.41 -10.23
N SER A 573 4.75 22.45 -9.69
CA SER A 573 6.21 22.38 -9.81
C SER A 573 6.68 21.39 -10.87
N SER A 574 5.76 20.62 -11.49
CA SER A 574 6.06 19.58 -12.47
C SER A 574 5.41 19.88 -13.81
N ILE A 575 6.09 19.55 -14.90
CA ILE A 575 5.58 19.59 -16.27
C ILE A 575 4.97 18.22 -16.57
N ARG A 576 3.72 18.19 -17.01
CA ARG A 576 3.06 16.95 -17.45
C ARG A 576 3.23 16.81 -18.96
N LEU A 577 3.70 15.64 -19.39
CA LEU A 577 3.80 15.24 -20.79
C LEU A 577 2.80 14.12 -21.05
N THR A 578 2.01 14.28 -22.11
CA THR A 578 1.00 13.32 -22.56
C THR A 578 1.42 12.68 -23.86
N ALA A 579 1.09 11.41 -24.04
CA ALA A 579 1.41 10.64 -25.23
C ALA A 579 0.29 9.66 -25.58
N ILE A 580 0.05 9.43 -26.87
CA ILE A 580 -0.90 8.40 -27.32
C ILE A 580 -0.16 7.06 -27.41
N PRO A 581 -0.58 6.02 -26.67
CA PRO A 581 0.02 4.71 -26.76
C PRO A 581 -0.43 3.98 -28.03
N SER A 582 0.43 3.11 -28.57
CA SER A 582 0.10 2.26 -29.73
C SER A 582 -0.89 1.15 -29.37
N SER A 583 -0.86 0.71 -28.11
CA SER A 583 -1.76 -0.30 -27.53
C SER A 583 -2.60 0.32 -26.42
N ASN A 584 -3.85 -0.10 -26.28
CA ASN A 584 -4.68 0.31 -25.14
C ASN A 584 -4.34 -0.46 -23.85
N ASP A 585 -3.64 -1.60 -23.97
CA ASP A 585 -3.10 -2.32 -22.83
C ASP A 585 -1.77 -1.68 -22.42
N ILE A 586 -1.70 -1.21 -21.18
CA ILE A 586 -0.55 -0.46 -20.65
C ILE A 586 0.15 -1.28 -19.57
N VAL A 587 1.47 -1.40 -19.69
CA VAL A 587 2.30 -2.10 -18.72
C VAL A 587 3.15 -1.13 -17.92
N SER A 588 3.29 -1.37 -16.63
CA SER A 588 4.33 -0.75 -15.80
C SER A 588 5.66 -1.52 -15.96
N LYS A 589 6.80 -0.83 -16.03
CA LYS A 589 8.13 -1.47 -16.04
C LYS A 589 8.96 -1.02 -14.84
N ARG A 590 9.61 -1.98 -14.15
CA ARG A 590 10.59 -1.75 -13.07
C ARG A 590 10.07 -0.85 -11.94
N ASN A 591 10.52 0.41 -11.84
CA ASN A 591 10.13 1.37 -10.81
C ASN A 591 8.82 2.12 -11.12
N GLN A 592 8.20 1.84 -12.26
CA GLN A 592 6.96 2.50 -12.66
C GLN A 592 5.73 1.84 -12.03
N ILE A 593 4.72 2.65 -11.72
CA ILE A 593 3.38 2.21 -11.32
C ILE A 593 2.40 2.87 -12.25
N VAL A 594 1.47 2.08 -12.78
CA VAL A 594 0.36 2.60 -13.57
C VAL A 594 -0.74 3.09 -12.64
N GLU A 595 -1.21 4.31 -12.82
CA GLU A 595 -2.33 4.87 -12.05
C GLU A 595 -3.29 5.62 -12.98
N ILE A 596 -4.57 5.67 -12.64
CA ILE A 596 -5.53 6.51 -13.36
C ILE A 596 -5.47 7.93 -12.79
N ASP A 597 -5.29 8.93 -13.66
CA ASP A 597 -5.46 10.34 -13.32
C ASP A 597 -6.96 10.63 -13.19
N LEU A 598 -7.48 10.52 -11.97
CA LEU A 598 -8.90 10.72 -11.67
C LEU A 598 -9.36 12.18 -11.84
N VAL A 599 -8.42 13.14 -11.91
CA VAL A 599 -8.74 14.57 -12.07
C VAL A 599 -9.01 14.89 -13.53
N ASN A 600 -8.18 14.35 -14.43
CA ASN A 600 -8.26 14.62 -15.87
C ASN A 600 -9.07 13.55 -16.63
N THR A 601 -9.33 12.41 -16.00
CA THR A 601 -10.25 11.40 -16.54
C THR A 601 -11.66 11.97 -16.63
N SER A 602 -12.29 11.78 -17.78
CA SER A 602 -13.65 12.27 -18.05
C SER A 602 -14.59 11.11 -18.31
N VAL A 603 -15.76 11.17 -17.67
CA VAL A 603 -16.86 10.21 -17.84
C VAL A 603 -18.06 10.98 -18.39
N SER A 604 -18.59 10.53 -19.53
CA SER A 604 -19.78 11.12 -20.12
C SER A 604 -20.80 10.04 -20.48
N GLY A 605 -22.00 10.18 -19.93
CA GLY A 605 -23.16 9.35 -20.25
C GLY A 605 -24.02 9.97 -21.35
N GLY A 606 -24.42 9.15 -22.31
CA GLY A 606 -25.43 9.51 -23.31
C GLY A 606 -26.61 8.55 -23.27
N GLN A 607 -27.83 9.06 -23.40
CA GLN A 607 -28.98 8.18 -23.61
C GLN A 607 -28.87 7.51 -24.98
N ASP A 608 -29.16 6.21 -25.06
CA ASP A 608 -29.27 5.50 -26.34
C ASP A 608 -30.64 5.79 -26.97
N THR A 609 -30.67 6.69 -27.95
CA THR A 609 -31.90 7.13 -28.63
C THR A 609 -32.62 6.02 -29.39
N ILE A 610 -31.92 4.94 -29.75
CA ILE A 610 -32.49 3.79 -30.47
C ILE A 610 -33.14 2.83 -29.47
N ALA A 611 -32.42 2.45 -28.40
CA ALA A 611 -32.94 1.55 -27.38
C ALA A 611 -34.18 2.13 -26.67
N VAL A 612 -34.24 3.45 -26.52
CA VAL A 612 -35.37 4.13 -25.87
C VAL A 612 -36.54 4.45 -26.81
N ASN A 613 -36.51 3.99 -28.07
CA ASN A 613 -37.56 4.20 -29.08
C ASN A 613 -38.03 5.66 -29.24
N THR A 614 -37.10 6.60 -29.17
CA THR A 614 -37.42 8.02 -29.40
C THR A 614 -37.84 8.26 -30.85
N THR A 615 -38.84 9.12 -31.08
CA THR A 615 -39.31 9.46 -32.43
C THR A 615 -38.17 10.05 -33.25
N GLY A 616 -37.70 9.31 -34.27
CA GLY A 616 -36.53 9.68 -35.07
C GLY A 616 -35.17 9.24 -34.49
N GLY A 617 -35.15 8.29 -33.54
CA GLY A 617 -33.97 7.91 -32.75
C GLY A 617 -32.71 7.54 -33.53
N SER A 618 -32.81 7.02 -34.76
CA SER A 618 -31.65 6.75 -35.62
C SER A 618 -31.01 8.02 -36.19
N THR A 619 -31.76 9.10 -36.34
CA THR A 619 -31.28 10.38 -36.90
C THR A 619 -30.60 11.28 -35.86
N SER A 620 -30.83 11.01 -34.58
CA SER A 620 -30.25 11.75 -33.45
C SER A 620 -29.18 10.96 -32.68
N PHE A 621 -28.87 9.74 -33.13
CA PHE A 621 -27.84 8.91 -32.51
C PHE A 621 -26.44 9.45 -32.83
N VAL A 622 -25.65 9.76 -31.80
CA VAL A 622 -24.28 10.27 -31.94
C VAL A 622 -23.30 9.20 -31.44
N THR A 623 -22.41 8.78 -32.34
CA THR A 623 -21.29 7.87 -32.06
C THR A 623 -20.08 8.64 -31.54
N SER A 624 -19.37 8.07 -30.56
CA SER A 624 -18.10 8.61 -30.06
C SER A 624 -16.91 8.01 -30.81
N PRO A 625 -15.81 8.77 -31.02
CA PRO A 625 -14.59 8.24 -31.64
C PRO A 625 -13.88 7.24 -30.72
N SER A 626 -13.28 6.21 -31.30
CA SER A 626 -12.49 5.19 -30.58
C SER A 626 -11.00 5.51 -30.51
N ILE A 627 -10.57 6.65 -31.06
CA ILE A 627 -9.17 7.07 -31.12
C ILE A 627 -8.98 8.23 -30.14
N ALA A 628 -7.98 8.12 -29.28
CA ALA A 628 -7.59 9.20 -28.39
C ALA A 628 -7.14 10.42 -29.24
N SER A 629 -7.65 11.61 -28.91
CA SER A 629 -7.11 12.86 -29.44
C SER A 629 -5.95 13.33 -28.56
N THR A 630 -4.91 13.91 -29.16
CA THR A 630 -3.92 14.66 -28.37
C THR A 630 -4.62 15.83 -27.68
N SER A 631 -4.54 15.87 -26.36
CA SER A 631 -5.02 17.00 -25.57
C SER A 631 -4.08 18.18 -25.82
N SER A 632 -4.43 19.08 -26.75
CA SER A 632 -3.78 20.40 -26.81
C SER A 632 -4.30 21.24 -25.66
N TYR A 633 -3.44 21.55 -24.69
CA TYR A 633 -3.72 22.54 -23.65
C TYR A 633 -3.58 23.96 -24.19
#